data_AF-A0A7K1BCT0-F1
#
_entry.id   AF-A0A7K1BCT0-F1
#
_cell.length_a   1.000
_cell.length_b   1.000
_cell.length_c   1.000
_cell.angle_alpha   90.00
_cell.angle_beta   90.00
_cell.angle_gamma   90.00
#
_symmetry.space_group_name_H-M   'P 1'
#
loop_
_entity.id
_entity.type
_entity.pdbx_description
1 polymer ?
#
loop_
_entity_poly.entity_id
_entity_poly.type
_entity_poly.pdbx_seq_one_letter_code
_entity_poly.pdbx_strand_id
1 'polypeptide(L)'
;MAEFTFFVDAELYGFGAGELAAEESDLHDAGVRSVDIPTEYGADLGDRIPVRVVGTPKGLRFYAKLLNVRDPMQLEELERVLAAADARGEFLEDL
;
A
#
# COMPACT_ATOMS: atom_id res chain seq x y z
N MET A 1 -1.48 -14.07 -1.93
CA MET A 1 -1.71 -12.62 -1.69
C MET A 1 -0.96 -11.82 -2.74
N ALA A 2 -1.08 -10.48 -2.78
CA ALA A 2 -0.34 -9.64 -3.71
C ALA A 2 0.52 -8.59 -2.97
N GLU A 3 1.60 -8.16 -3.62
CA GLU A 3 2.47 -7.08 -3.17
C GLU A 3 2.33 -5.87 -4.10
N PHE A 4 2.27 -4.67 -3.53
CA PHE A 4 2.28 -3.42 -4.29
C PHE A 4 3.11 -2.35 -3.58
N THR A 5 3.85 -1.54 -4.35
CA THR A 5 4.61 -0.40 -3.82
C THR A 5 3.88 0.89 -4.14
N PHE A 6 3.39 1.57 -3.09
CA PHE A 6 2.79 2.89 -3.19
C PHE A 6 3.86 3.97 -3.16
N PHE A 7 3.74 4.97 -4.02
CA PHE A 7 4.58 6.17 -3.96
C PHE A 7 3.74 7.30 -3.38
N VAL A 8 4.02 7.65 -2.13
CA VAL A 8 3.23 8.57 -1.30
C VAL A 8 4.03 9.81 -0.98
N ASP A 9 3.38 10.94 -0.81
CA ASP A 9 4.08 12.18 -0.50
C ASP A 9 4.78 12.10 0.87
N ALA A 10 6.00 12.63 0.97
CA ALA A 10 6.74 12.68 2.21
C ALA A 10 6.03 13.52 3.28
N GLU A 11 5.21 14.51 2.88
CA GLU A 11 4.35 15.27 3.79
C GLU A 11 3.32 14.39 4.52
N LEU A 12 2.91 13.26 3.94
CA LEU A 12 2.03 12.28 4.61
C LEU A 12 2.73 11.63 5.82
N TYR A 13 4.06 11.61 5.84
CA TYR A 13 4.89 10.99 6.89
C TYR A 13 5.79 12.00 7.63
N GLY A 14 5.83 13.27 7.22
CA GLY A 14 6.71 14.31 7.73
C GLY A 14 6.14 15.06 8.94
N PHE A 15 6.99 15.29 9.95
CA PHE A 15 6.68 15.91 11.26
C PHE A 15 5.69 15.11 12.12
N GLY A 16 6.21 13.99 12.65
CA GLY A 16 5.54 13.17 13.66
C GLY A 16 4.63 12.15 13.00
N ALA A 17 5.24 11.08 12.47
CA ALA A 17 4.64 9.83 12.00
C ALA A 17 3.12 9.86 12.12
N GLY A 18 2.45 10.50 11.16
CA GLY A 18 1.02 10.67 11.17
C GLY A 18 0.42 9.29 11.30
N GLU A 19 -0.16 9.02 12.47
CA GLU A 19 -0.94 7.82 12.69
C GLU A 19 -1.90 7.76 11.50
N LEU A 20 -1.74 6.73 10.66
CA LEU A 20 -2.69 6.51 9.59
C LEU A 20 -4.07 6.54 10.24
N ALA A 21 -5.09 7.02 9.54
CA ALA A 21 -6.45 7.06 10.09
C ALA A 21 -7.08 5.64 10.20
N ALA A 22 -6.31 4.65 10.65
CA ALA A 22 -6.60 3.24 10.83
C ALA A 22 -5.60 2.66 11.86
N GLU A 23 -6.10 1.84 12.78
CA GLU A 23 -5.25 1.05 13.67
C GLU A 23 -4.66 -0.17 12.93
N GLU A 24 -3.64 -0.83 13.51
CA GLU A 24 -3.06 -2.05 12.94
C GLU A 24 -4.11 -3.17 12.77
N SER A 25 -5.08 -3.26 13.68
CA SER A 25 -6.21 -4.18 13.56
C SER A 25 -7.07 -3.91 12.33
N ASP A 26 -7.37 -2.64 12.03
CA ASP A 26 -8.15 -2.27 10.84
C ASP A 26 -7.43 -2.67 9.55
N LEU A 27 -6.10 -2.52 9.51
CA LEU A 27 -5.26 -2.97 8.40
C LEU A 27 -5.39 -4.48 8.21
N HIS A 28 -5.28 -5.24 9.29
CA HIS A 28 -5.37 -6.69 9.26
C HIS A 28 -6.78 -7.18 8.86
N ASP A 29 -7.84 -6.59 9.40
CA ASP A 29 -9.24 -6.88 9.05
C ASP A 29 -9.60 -6.51 7.60
N ALA A 30 -8.94 -5.48 7.05
CA ALA A 30 -9.03 -5.15 5.64
C ALA A 30 -8.30 -6.17 4.75
N GLY A 31 -7.38 -6.94 5.33
CA GLY A 31 -6.57 -7.96 4.63
C GLY A 31 -5.17 -7.49 4.26
N VAL A 32 -4.67 -6.41 4.86
CA VAL A 32 -3.25 -6.04 4.80
C VAL A 32 -2.47 -6.95 5.75
N ARG A 33 -1.33 -7.49 5.30
CA ARG A 33 -0.50 -8.40 6.11
C ARG A 33 0.82 -7.79 6.53
N SER A 34 1.44 -6.98 5.68
CA SER A 34 2.66 -6.28 6.02
C SER A 34 2.74 -4.96 5.29
N VAL A 35 3.28 -3.96 5.99
CA VAL A 35 3.62 -2.65 5.45
C VAL A 35 5.09 -2.42 5.78
N ASP A 36 5.88 -2.16 4.76
CA ASP A 36 7.30 -1.88 4.85
C ASP A 36 7.52 -0.42 4.43
N ILE A 37 7.77 0.43 5.43
CA ILE A 37 8.07 1.85 5.25
C ILE A 37 9.59 2.01 5.41
N PRO A 38 10.32 2.31 4.34
CA PRO A 38 11.77 2.47 4.40
C PRO A 38 12.18 3.64 5.31
N THR A 39 13.09 3.35 6.25
CA THR A 39 13.51 4.25 7.33
C THR A 39 14.67 5.18 6.97
N GLU A 40 15.38 4.92 5.86
CA GLU A 40 16.65 5.58 5.51
C GLU A 40 16.56 6.51 4.28
N TYR A 41 15.39 7.08 3.98
CA TYR A 41 15.31 8.10 2.93
C TYR A 41 15.83 9.46 3.42
N GLY A 42 17.15 9.61 3.30
CA GLY A 42 17.83 10.90 3.32
C GLY A 42 17.67 11.61 1.98
N ALA A 43 16.98 12.74 2.00
CA ALA A 43 17.14 13.94 1.15
C ALA A 43 17.15 13.85 -0.40
N ASP A 44 17.22 12.67 -1.04
CA ASP A 44 17.56 12.55 -2.48
C ASP A 44 16.57 11.76 -3.35
N LEU A 45 15.64 11.01 -2.76
CA LEU A 45 14.41 10.71 -3.49
C LEU A 45 13.53 11.95 -3.32
N GLY A 46 13.02 12.51 -4.41
CA GLY A 46 12.11 13.66 -4.37
C GLY A 46 10.90 13.44 -3.46
N ASP A 47 9.92 14.32 -3.46
CA ASP A 47 8.81 14.41 -2.49
C ASP A 47 7.97 13.13 -2.26
N ARG A 48 8.31 11.96 -2.83
CA ARG A 48 7.61 10.69 -2.68
C ARG A 48 8.43 9.57 -2.03
N ILE A 49 7.85 8.94 -1.01
CA ILE A 49 8.33 7.76 -0.29
C ILE A 49 7.73 6.49 -0.93
N PRO A 50 8.52 5.45 -1.23
CA PRO A 50 8.00 4.15 -1.65
C PRO A 50 7.60 3.30 -0.42
N VAL A 51 6.32 3.03 -0.25
CA VAL A 51 5.77 2.18 0.81
C VAL A 51 5.32 0.85 0.22
N ARG A 52 5.95 -0.24 0.63
CA ARG A 52 5.64 -1.58 0.12
C ARG A 52 4.60 -2.26 1.00
N VAL A 53 3.56 -2.82 0.38
CA VAL A 53 2.42 -3.40 1.08
C VAL A 53 2.09 -4.76 0.52
N VAL A 54 1.91 -5.74 1.40
CA VAL A 54 1.43 -7.08 1.04
C VAL A 54 0.02 -7.26 1.62
N GLY A 55 -0.91 -7.75 0.80
CA GLY A 55 -2.27 -8.01 1.26
C GLY A 55 -3.16 -8.69 0.24
N THR A 56 -4.41 -8.85 0.64
CA THR A 56 -5.49 -9.25 -0.27
C THR A 56 -5.85 -8.10 -1.23
N PRO A 57 -6.61 -8.35 -2.30
CA PRO A 57 -7.11 -7.29 -3.17
C PRO A 57 -7.91 -6.22 -2.42
N LYS A 58 -8.69 -6.66 -1.41
CA LYS A 58 -9.43 -5.75 -0.53
C LYS A 58 -8.47 -4.91 0.32
N GLY A 59 -7.45 -5.53 0.90
CA GLY A 59 -6.47 -4.87 1.76
C GLY A 59 -5.65 -3.83 1.01
N LEU A 60 -5.16 -4.16 -0.19
CA LEU A 60 -4.38 -3.22 -1.01
C LEU A 60 -5.23 -2.02 -1.47
N ARG A 61 -6.49 -2.24 -1.86
CA ARG A 61 -7.42 -1.15 -2.20
C ARG A 61 -7.81 -0.31 -0.98
N PHE A 62 -7.94 -0.93 0.19
CA PHE A 62 -8.16 -0.21 1.45
C PHE A 62 -6.97 0.69 1.77
N TYR A 63 -5.75 0.16 1.67
CA TYR A 63 -4.52 0.90 1.93
C TYR A 63 -4.32 2.07 0.95
N ALA A 64 -4.62 1.87 -0.34
CA ALA A 64 -4.61 2.95 -1.33
C ALA A 64 -5.54 4.13 -0.96
N LYS A 65 -6.72 3.83 -0.41
CA LYS A 65 -7.68 4.84 0.08
C LYS A 65 -7.17 5.53 1.34
N LEU A 66 -6.60 4.78 2.26
CA LEU A 66 -6.03 5.28 3.51
C LEU A 66 -4.90 6.28 3.25
N LEU A 67 -4.06 5.99 2.26
CA LEU A 67 -3.01 6.89 1.77
C LEU A 67 -3.53 8.04 0.91
N ASN A 68 -4.83 8.11 0.63
CA ASN A 68 -5.45 9.09 -0.26
C ASN A 68 -4.73 9.16 -1.64
N VAL A 69 -4.38 8.00 -2.20
CA VAL A 69 -3.75 7.90 -3.53
C VAL A 69 -4.73 8.40 -4.58
N ARG A 70 -4.38 9.50 -5.25
CA ARG A 70 -5.18 10.12 -6.33
C ARG A 70 -4.54 10.02 -7.70
N ASP A 71 -3.29 9.55 -7.76
CA ASP A 71 -2.55 9.41 -8.99
C ASP A 71 -3.19 8.30 -9.86
N PRO A 72 -3.75 8.62 -11.04
CA PRO A 72 -4.49 7.65 -11.83
C PRO A 72 -3.58 6.54 -12.40
N MET A 73 -2.30 6.83 -12.62
CA MET A 73 -1.35 5.84 -13.12
C MET A 73 -1.04 4.81 -12.02
N GLN A 74 -0.88 5.26 -10.78
CA GLN A 74 -0.66 4.37 -9.65
C GLN A 74 -1.89 3.48 -9.36
N LEU A 75 -3.11 4.03 -9.49
CA LEU A 75 -4.35 3.27 -9.34
C LEU A 75 -4.54 2.25 -10.47
N GLU A 76 -4.23 2.63 -11.71
CA GLU A 76 -4.28 1.70 -12.84
C GLU A 76 -3.28 0.55 -12.67
N GLU A 77 -2.06 0.87 -12.23
CA GLU A 77 -1.03 -0.14 -11.99
C GLU A 77 -1.41 -1.09 -10.85
N LEU A 78 -2.02 -0.57 -9.77
CA LEU A 78 -2.57 -1.40 -8.70
C LEU A 78 -3.58 -2.41 -9.26
N GLU A 79 -4.54 -1.97 -10.08
CA GLU A 79 -5.54 -2.87 -10.64
C GLU A 79 -4.93 -3.90 -11.60
N ARG A 80 -3.88 -3.55 -12.37
CA ARG A 80 -3.13 -4.50 -13.19
C ARG A 80 -2.43 -5.56 -12.35
N VAL A 81 -1.76 -5.16 -11.27
CA VAL A 81 -1.07 -6.08 -10.35
C VAL A 81 -2.07 -7.03 -9.70
N LEU A 82 -3.22 -6.51 -9.25
CA LEU A 82 -4.29 -7.34 -8.68
C LEU A 82 -4.84 -8.34 -9.70
N ALA A 83 -5.10 -7.91 -10.94
CA ALA A 83 -5.58 -8.81 -11.99
C ALA A 83 -4.54 -9.89 -12.34
N ALA A 84 -3.25 -9.54 -12.38
CA ALA A 84 -2.18 -10.50 -12.63
C ALA A 84 -2.05 -11.53 -11.50
N ALA A 85 -2.17 -11.10 -10.25
CA ALA A 85 -2.14 -12.00 -9.10
C ALA A 85 -3.38 -12.93 -9.04
N ASP A 86 -4.55 -12.42 -9.44
CA ASP A 86 -5.77 -13.24 -9.58
C ASP A 86 -5.60 -14.32 -10.64
N ALA A 87 -5.06 -13.95 -11.81
CA ALA A 87 -4.78 -14.88 -12.91
C ALA A 87 -3.76 -15.96 -12.53
N ARG A 88 -2.86 -15.68 -11.57
CA ARG A 88 -1.91 -16.66 -11.00
C ARG A 88 -2.52 -17.53 -9.90
N GLY A 89 -3.75 -17.27 -9.47
CA GLY A 89 -4.42 -18.01 -8.39
C GLY A 89 -3.93 -17.62 -6.98
N GLU A 90 -3.23 -16.49 -6.84
CA GLU A 90 -2.61 -16.08 -5.56
C GLU A 90 -3.64 -15.67 -4.50
N PHE A 91 -4.94 -15.65 -4.80
CA PHE A 91 -6.01 -15.32 -3.86
C PHE A 91 -6.81 -16.52 -3.39
N LEU A 92 -6.46 -17.73 -3.84
CA LEU A 92 -7.18 -18.98 -3.53
C LEU A 92 -6.68 -19.68 -2.26
N GLU A 93 -5.62 -19.19 -1.62
CA GLU A 93 -4.99 -19.85 -0.45
C GLU A 93 -5.67 -19.55 0.91
N ASP A 94 -6.77 -18.79 0.94
CA ASP A 94 -7.49 -18.39 2.18
C ASP A 94 -8.94 -18.93 2.22
N LEU A 95 -9.26 -19.98 1.45
CA LEU A 95 -10.59 -20.63 1.38
C LEU A 95 -10.63 -21.99 2.10
#